data_AF-G5GIR8-F1
#
_entry.id   AF-G5GIR8-F1
#
_cell.length_a   1.000
_cell.length_b   1.000
_cell.length_c   1.000
_cell.angle_alpha   90.00
_cell.angle_beta   90.00
_cell.angle_gamma   90.00
#
_symmetry.space_group_name_H-M   'P 1'
#
loop_
_entity.id
_entity.type
_entity.pdbx_description
1 polymer ?
#
loop_
_entity_poly.entity_id
_entity_poly.type
_entity_poly.pdbx_seq_one_letter_code
_entity_poly.pdbx_strand_id
1 'polypeptide(L)'
;MKNYMDALKRQYKKDYTPTYNFDDYNNNCFMEYTNCYSYAFGLQINPLTGQRFPVGGNQPGLLSGDSYYLNTVKYQKNTPEHDAAVREYVDRYMLGTVETNKNLVNVVKRDASAVGLNFVEYKDGMTDGKRVAFVLNPSYDYQWYVYDEEKKVWGNKNGRKKATNKPLERDRENYGEDDITDYTKAAELLGYTTMLGEYYITRKKIVSNDL
;
A
#
# COMPACT_ATOMS: atom_id res chain seq x y z
N MET A 1 2.71 -24.13 7.66
CA MET A 1 2.94 -23.01 6.71
C MET A 1 2.16 -23.17 5.41
N LYS A 2 2.26 -24.30 4.68
CA LYS A 2 1.46 -24.57 3.47
C LYS A 2 -0.05 -24.40 3.70
N ASN A 3 -0.57 -24.98 4.79
CA ASN A 3 -2.00 -24.89 5.14
C ASN A 3 -2.50 -23.45 5.37
N TYR A 4 -1.65 -22.56 5.87
CA TYR A 4 -2.00 -21.17 6.15
C TYR A 4 -1.97 -20.31 4.88
N MET A 5 -0.97 -20.48 4.01
CA MET A 5 -0.96 -19.84 2.68
C MET A 5 -2.13 -20.31 1.82
N ASP A 6 -2.49 -21.59 1.89
CA ASP A 6 -3.64 -22.12 1.16
C ASP A 6 -4.97 -21.65 1.76
N ALA A 7 -5.05 -21.42 3.08
CA ALA A 7 -6.19 -20.78 3.71
C ALA A 7 -6.36 -19.32 3.25
N LEU A 8 -5.28 -18.53 3.23
CA LEU A 8 -5.30 -17.16 2.73
C LEU A 8 -5.70 -17.09 1.26
N LYS A 9 -5.14 -17.96 0.40
CA LYS A 9 -5.57 -18.04 -1.01
C LYS A 9 -7.07 -18.29 -1.14
N ARG A 10 -7.63 -19.17 -0.31
CA ARG A 10 -9.08 -19.45 -0.29
C ARG A 10 -9.88 -18.25 0.20
N GLN A 11 -9.43 -17.59 1.27
CA GLN A 11 -10.05 -16.38 1.80
C GLN A 11 -10.07 -15.27 0.74
N TYR A 12 -8.91 -14.93 0.15
CA TYR A 12 -8.83 -13.89 -0.87
C TYR A 12 -9.64 -14.19 -2.15
N LYS A 13 -9.88 -15.46 -2.49
CA LYS A 13 -10.73 -15.87 -3.61
C LYS A 13 -12.23 -15.82 -3.31
N LYS A 14 -12.64 -16.00 -2.06
CA LYS A 14 -14.05 -16.19 -1.69
C LYS A 14 -14.64 -14.95 -1.03
N ASP A 15 -13.95 -14.45 -0.01
CA ASP A 15 -14.35 -13.31 0.81
C ASP A 15 -13.06 -12.61 1.29
N TYR A 16 -12.59 -11.61 0.55
CA TYR A 16 -11.47 -10.83 1.04
C TYR A 16 -11.98 -9.94 2.21
N THR A 17 -11.63 -10.31 3.44
CA THR A 17 -11.76 -9.45 4.63
C THR A 17 -10.39 -8.82 4.89
N PRO A 18 -10.21 -7.50 4.67
CA PRO A 18 -8.99 -6.80 5.02
C PRO A 18 -8.57 -7.08 6.46
N THR A 19 -7.40 -7.70 6.65
CA THR A 19 -6.76 -7.71 7.97
C THR A 19 -5.83 -6.50 8.06
N TYR A 20 -6.01 -5.74 9.12
CA TYR A 20 -5.13 -4.65 9.56
C TYR A 20 -4.54 -4.97 10.94
N ASN A 21 -4.51 -6.26 11.31
CA ASN A 21 -3.90 -6.71 12.54
C ASN A 21 -2.36 -6.64 12.39
N PHE A 22 -1.67 -5.98 13.30
CA PHE A 22 -0.22 -5.86 13.25
C PHE A 22 0.49 -7.21 13.33
N ASP A 23 0.02 -8.14 14.16
CA ASP A 23 0.67 -9.45 14.36
C ASP A 23 0.68 -10.27 13.07
N ASP A 24 -0.39 -10.15 12.29
CA ASP A 24 -0.54 -10.79 10.99
C ASP A 24 0.56 -10.32 10.02
N TYR A 25 0.90 -9.03 9.98
CA TYR A 25 1.96 -8.50 9.10
C TYR A 25 3.37 -8.61 9.71
N ASN A 26 3.47 -8.66 11.04
CA ASN A 26 4.72 -8.84 11.77
C ASN A 26 5.19 -10.30 11.80
N ASN A 27 4.35 -11.22 11.32
CA ASN A 27 4.75 -12.59 11.08
C ASN A 27 5.88 -12.65 10.03
N ASN A 28 6.93 -13.44 10.33
CA ASN A 28 8.07 -13.66 9.43
C ASN A 28 7.67 -14.15 8.03
N CYS A 29 6.48 -14.74 7.86
CA CYS A 29 5.96 -15.15 6.56
C CYS A 29 5.67 -13.99 5.60
N PHE A 30 5.37 -12.80 6.13
CA PHE A 30 4.92 -11.64 5.37
C PHE A 30 5.75 -10.40 5.58
N MET A 31 6.42 -10.25 6.74
CA MET A 31 7.09 -9.01 7.11
C MET A 31 8.03 -8.48 6.02
N GLU A 32 8.79 -9.37 5.37
CA GLU A 32 9.71 -9.06 4.27
C GLU A 32 9.02 -8.83 2.90
N TYR A 33 7.82 -9.40 2.72
CA TYR A 33 7.07 -9.44 1.46
C TYR A 33 5.83 -8.53 1.48
N THR A 34 5.73 -7.63 2.45
CA THR A 34 4.65 -6.66 2.57
C THR A 34 5.24 -5.32 2.97
N ASN A 35 4.55 -4.23 2.67
CA ASN A 35 4.95 -2.86 2.97
C ASN A 35 3.72 -1.99 3.25
N CYS A 36 3.90 -0.67 3.30
CA CYS A 36 2.82 0.29 3.56
C CYS A 36 1.69 0.17 2.52
N TYR A 37 2.03 -0.10 1.25
CA TYR A 37 1.04 -0.21 0.17
C TYR A 37 0.17 -1.47 0.30
N SER A 38 0.80 -2.62 0.49
CA SER A 38 0.06 -3.88 0.71
C SER A 38 -0.75 -3.81 2.01
N TYR A 39 -0.20 -3.19 3.06
CA TYR A 39 -0.88 -2.98 4.33
C TYR A 39 -2.12 -2.09 4.18
N ALA A 40 -2.01 -0.96 3.47
CA ALA A 40 -3.15 -0.08 3.18
C ALA A 40 -4.27 -0.81 2.44
N PHE A 41 -3.90 -1.67 1.50
CA PHE A 41 -4.85 -2.49 0.75
C PHE A 41 -5.37 -3.68 1.55
N GLY A 42 -4.84 -3.97 2.74
CA GLY A 42 -5.13 -5.12 3.61
C GLY A 42 -4.70 -6.48 3.02
N LEU A 43 -3.68 -6.49 2.16
CA LEU A 43 -3.20 -7.66 1.43
C LEU A 43 -1.88 -8.18 1.99
N GLN A 44 -1.83 -9.47 2.32
CA GLN A 44 -0.61 -10.17 2.73
C GLN A 44 0.05 -10.96 1.59
N ILE A 45 -0.72 -11.28 0.55
CA ILE A 45 -0.27 -11.96 -0.67
C ILE A 45 -0.91 -11.29 -1.88
N ASN A 46 -0.35 -11.53 -3.06
CA ASN A 46 -0.97 -11.11 -4.31
C ASN A 46 -2.22 -11.99 -4.56
N PRO A 47 -3.44 -11.44 -4.54
CA PRO A 47 -4.67 -12.23 -4.67
C PRO A 47 -4.87 -12.76 -6.10
N LEU A 48 -4.23 -12.15 -7.11
CA LEU A 48 -4.33 -12.56 -8.51
C LEU A 48 -3.50 -13.82 -8.79
N THR A 49 -2.33 -13.94 -8.15
CA THR A 49 -1.41 -15.06 -8.37
C THR A 49 -1.44 -16.08 -7.23
N GLY A 50 -1.94 -15.69 -6.05
CA GLY A 50 -1.86 -16.47 -4.82
C GLY A 50 -0.44 -16.60 -4.25
N GLN A 51 0.52 -15.82 -4.76
CA GLN A 51 1.92 -15.83 -4.33
C GLN A 51 2.21 -14.65 -3.41
N ARG A 52 3.34 -14.70 -2.69
CA ARG A 52 3.86 -13.53 -1.97
C ARG A 52 4.09 -12.38 -2.96
N PHE A 53 3.99 -11.14 -2.48
CA PHE A 53 4.54 -10.01 -3.23
C PHE A 53 6.07 -10.12 -3.31
N PRO A 54 6.74 -9.34 -4.18
CA PRO A 54 8.19 -9.23 -4.18
C PRO A 54 8.75 -8.84 -2.81
N VAL A 55 10.04 -9.10 -2.58
CA VAL A 55 10.74 -8.58 -1.41
C VAL A 55 10.63 -7.05 -1.41
N GLY A 56 10.17 -6.48 -0.30
CA GLY A 56 9.82 -5.05 -0.21
C GLY A 56 8.35 -4.74 -0.50
N GLY A 57 7.51 -5.75 -0.76
CA GLY A 57 6.05 -5.64 -0.79
C GLY A 57 5.45 -5.25 -2.14
N ASN A 58 4.17 -4.85 -2.09
CA ASN A 58 3.41 -4.41 -3.25
C ASN A 58 3.86 -3.02 -3.70
N GLN A 59 3.80 -2.73 -4.99
CA GLN A 59 4.20 -1.43 -5.57
C GLN A 59 3.10 -0.91 -6.50
N PRO A 60 2.89 0.41 -6.62
CA PRO A 60 1.93 0.97 -7.56
C PRO A 60 2.19 0.46 -8.98
N GLY A 61 1.16 -0.14 -9.58
CA GLY A 61 1.20 -0.72 -10.91
C GLY A 61 1.40 -2.24 -10.93
N LEU A 62 1.81 -2.87 -9.82
CA LEU A 62 2.02 -4.32 -9.77
C LEU A 62 0.72 -5.09 -10.01
N LEU A 63 -0.36 -4.72 -9.31
CA LEU A 63 -1.62 -5.46 -9.36
C LEU A 63 -2.36 -5.26 -10.68
N SER A 64 -2.25 -4.07 -11.29
CA SER A 64 -2.87 -3.75 -12.58
C SER A 64 -2.00 -4.12 -13.78
N GLY A 65 -0.76 -4.59 -13.57
CA GLY A 65 0.16 -4.92 -14.66
C GLY A 65 0.61 -3.70 -15.46
N ASP A 66 0.81 -2.56 -14.78
CA ASP A 66 1.23 -1.32 -15.42
C ASP A 66 2.64 -1.45 -16.02
N SER A 67 2.80 -1.00 -17.27
CA SER A 67 4.05 -1.17 -18.01
C SER A 67 5.23 -0.42 -17.40
N TYR A 68 5.03 0.74 -16.78
CA TYR A 68 6.12 1.47 -16.14
C TYR A 68 6.66 0.66 -14.97
N TYR A 69 5.80 0.10 -14.13
CA TYR A 69 6.22 -0.80 -13.06
C TYR A 69 6.88 -2.06 -13.61
N LEU A 70 6.24 -2.74 -14.57
CA LEU A 70 6.76 -3.99 -15.14
C LEU A 70 8.14 -3.80 -15.78
N ASN A 71 8.40 -2.65 -16.41
CA ASN A 71 9.72 -2.32 -16.95
C ASN A 71 10.79 -2.20 -15.85
N THR A 72 10.45 -1.68 -14.66
CA THR A 72 11.42 -1.57 -13.55
C THR A 72 11.91 -2.92 -13.03
N VAL A 73 11.10 -3.98 -13.16
CA VAL A 73 11.43 -5.33 -12.70
C VAL A 73 11.87 -6.28 -13.81
N LYS A 74 11.70 -5.88 -15.07
CA LYS A 74 12.06 -6.66 -16.27
C LYS A 74 13.58 -6.71 -16.47
N TYR A 75 14.28 -5.61 -16.22
CA TYR A 75 15.72 -5.49 -16.48
C TYR A 75 16.55 -5.85 -15.24
N GLN A 76 17.76 -6.34 -15.47
CA GLN A 76 18.70 -6.62 -14.39
C GLN A 76 19.10 -5.34 -13.68
N LYS A 77 19.16 -5.35 -12.34
CA LYS A 77 19.60 -4.18 -11.56
C LYS A 77 21.00 -3.72 -11.96
N ASN A 78 21.22 -2.40 -11.92
CA ASN A 78 22.47 -1.73 -12.26
C ASN A 78 22.86 -1.82 -13.75
N THR A 79 21.90 -2.04 -14.66
CA THR A 79 22.11 -1.84 -16.09
C THR A 79 21.51 -0.51 -16.56
N PRO A 80 22.00 0.07 -17.67
CA PRO A 80 21.43 1.30 -18.22
C PRO A 80 19.92 1.22 -18.51
N GLU A 81 19.42 0.06 -18.93
CA GLU A 81 18.00 -0.18 -19.22
C GLU A 81 17.16 -0.19 -17.95
N HIS A 82 17.65 -0.81 -16.87
CA HIS A 82 17.01 -0.75 -15.57
C HIS A 82 16.94 0.69 -15.07
N ASP A 83 18.05 1.42 -15.15
CA ASP A 83 18.10 2.80 -14.67
C ASP A 83 17.20 3.73 -15.50
N ALA A 84 17.09 3.48 -16.81
CA ALA A 84 16.13 4.18 -17.66
C ALA A 84 14.68 3.86 -17.27
N ALA A 85 14.33 2.59 -17.05
CA ALA A 85 13.00 2.20 -16.62
C ALA A 85 12.62 2.79 -15.25
N VAL A 86 13.56 2.83 -14.31
CA VAL A 86 13.36 3.47 -12.99
C VAL A 86 13.13 4.98 -13.16
N ARG A 87 13.92 5.66 -14.00
CA ARG A 87 13.69 7.10 -14.30
C ARG A 87 12.31 7.34 -14.91
N GLU A 88 11.91 6.56 -15.90
CA GLU A 88 10.57 6.67 -16.51
C GLU A 88 9.45 6.47 -15.49
N TYR A 89 9.60 5.50 -14.56
CA TYR A 89 8.64 5.30 -13.49
C TYR A 89 8.58 6.50 -12.54
N VAL A 90 9.73 7.04 -12.14
CA VAL A 90 9.82 8.22 -11.28
C VAL A 90 9.21 9.44 -11.95
N ASP A 91 9.55 9.70 -13.21
CA ASP A 91 9.02 10.81 -14.01
C ASP A 91 7.50 10.71 -14.19
N ARG A 92 6.97 9.48 -14.26
CA ARG A 92 5.54 9.26 -14.41
C ARG A 92 4.76 9.49 -13.11
N TYR A 93 5.32 9.11 -11.95
CA TYR A 93 4.55 8.94 -10.72
C TYR A 93 5.08 9.68 -9.47
N MET A 94 6.38 9.94 -9.36
CA MET A 94 7.02 10.22 -8.07
C MET A 94 7.57 11.65 -7.91
N LEU A 95 7.36 12.54 -8.88
CA LEU A 95 7.90 13.91 -8.87
C LEU A 95 7.13 14.89 -7.97
N GLY A 96 5.95 14.53 -7.46
CA GLY A 96 5.16 15.42 -6.60
C GLY A 96 4.44 16.56 -7.33
N THR A 97 4.49 16.60 -8.67
CA THR A 97 3.77 17.57 -9.49
C THR A 97 2.28 17.25 -9.57
N VAL A 98 1.43 18.22 -9.92
CA VAL A 98 -0.02 17.99 -10.10
C VAL A 98 -0.29 16.83 -11.06
N GLU A 99 0.47 16.74 -12.16
CA GLU A 99 0.31 15.68 -13.14
C GLU A 99 0.77 14.31 -12.60
N THR A 100 1.98 14.24 -12.02
CA THR A 100 2.51 12.97 -11.49
C THR A 100 1.70 12.45 -10.31
N ASN A 101 1.21 13.33 -9.43
CA ASN A 101 0.28 13.00 -8.36
C ASN A 101 -1.01 12.39 -8.90
N LYS A 102 -1.61 13.00 -9.93
CA LYS A 102 -2.80 12.46 -10.60
C LYS A 102 -2.53 11.09 -11.22
N ASN A 103 -1.39 10.91 -11.88
CA ASN A 103 -1.00 9.63 -12.47
C ASN A 103 -0.84 8.54 -11.41
N LEU A 104 -0.19 8.88 -10.29
CA LEU A 104 0.04 7.96 -9.17
C LEU A 104 -1.29 7.51 -8.55
N VAL A 105 -2.20 8.44 -8.26
CA VAL A 105 -3.54 8.12 -7.78
C VAL A 105 -4.32 7.25 -8.78
N ASN A 106 -4.18 7.51 -10.08
CA ASN A 106 -4.85 6.73 -11.11
C ASN A 106 -4.30 5.29 -11.23
N VAL A 107 -2.99 5.06 -11.10
CA VAL A 107 -2.45 3.70 -11.07
C VAL A 107 -2.89 2.95 -9.82
N VAL A 108 -2.96 3.62 -8.67
CA VAL A 108 -3.52 3.03 -7.44
C VAL A 108 -4.98 2.63 -7.61
N LYS A 109 -5.80 3.46 -8.26
CA LYS A 109 -7.20 3.12 -8.60
C LYS A 109 -7.29 1.88 -9.49
N ARG A 110 -6.40 1.74 -10.47
CA ARG A 110 -6.34 0.55 -11.33
C ARG A 110 -5.94 -0.69 -10.54
N ASP A 111 -4.93 -0.59 -9.68
CA ASP A 111 -4.50 -1.68 -8.80
C ASP A 111 -5.63 -2.15 -7.88
N ALA A 112 -6.31 -1.21 -7.21
CA ALA A 112 -7.47 -1.52 -6.37
C ALA A 112 -8.56 -2.22 -7.17
N SER A 113 -8.88 -1.69 -8.35
CA SER A 113 -9.89 -2.26 -9.24
C SER A 113 -9.55 -3.69 -9.68
N ALA A 114 -8.28 -3.98 -9.98
CA ALA A 114 -7.81 -5.30 -10.41
C ALA A 114 -8.06 -6.38 -9.35
N VAL A 115 -8.08 -6.00 -8.07
CA VAL A 115 -8.30 -6.91 -6.94
C VAL A 115 -9.69 -6.76 -6.30
N GLY A 116 -10.65 -6.21 -7.03
CA GLY A 116 -12.05 -6.11 -6.58
C GLY A 116 -12.29 -5.09 -5.47
N LEU A 117 -11.42 -4.08 -5.36
CA LEU A 117 -11.56 -2.98 -4.41
C LEU A 117 -12.02 -1.70 -5.11
N ASN A 118 -12.73 -0.86 -4.37
CA ASN A 118 -12.91 0.55 -4.69
C ASN A 118 -11.83 1.35 -3.96
N PHE A 119 -11.34 2.39 -4.63
CA PHE A 119 -10.43 3.38 -4.04
C PHE A 119 -10.97 4.77 -4.41
N VAL A 120 -11.63 5.41 -3.44
CA VAL A 120 -12.32 6.70 -3.63
C VAL A 120 -11.81 7.70 -2.61
N GLU A 121 -11.95 8.99 -2.89
CA GLU A 121 -11.63 10.02 -1.90
C GLU A 121 -12.51 9.85 -0.66
N TYR A 122 -11.90 10.00 0.52
CA TYR A 122 -12.59 9.87 1.78
C TYR A 122 -13.58 11.03 2.00
N LYS A 123 -14.73 10.71 2.59
CA LYS A 123 -15.72 11.67 3.08
C LYS A 123 -16.24 11.18 4.43
N ASP A 124 -16.53 12.12 5.31
CA ASP A 124 -17.05 11.79 6.64
C ASP A 124 -18.34 10.96 6.57
N GLY A 125 -18.41 9.93 7.41
CA GLY A 125 -19.55 9.01 7.49
C GLY A 125 -19.47 7.80 6.54
N MET A 126 -18.39 7.64 5.78
CA MET A 126 -18.15 6.40 5.02
C MET A 126 -17.97 5.19 5.95
N THR A 127 -18.59 4.06 5.58
CA THR A 127 -18.62 2.80 6.36
C THR A 127 -18.26 1.61 5.47
N ASP A 128 -18.10 0.43 6.06
CA ASP A 128 -17.78 -0.85 5.37
C ASP A 128 -16.41 -0.89 4.68
N GLY A 129 -15.49 -0.03 5.07
CA GLY A 129 -14.15 0.05 4.50
C GLY A 129 -13.10 0.54 5.48
N LYS A 130 -11.99 1.02 4.94
CA LYS A 130 -10.94 1.69 5.70
C LYS A 130 -10.53 3.00 5.07
N ARG A 131 -10.43 4.02 5.94
CA ARG A 131 -9.78 5.29 5.65
C ARG A 131 -8.28 5.11 5.65
N VAL A 132 -7.64 5.63 4.62
CA VAL A 132 -6.19 5.58 4.44
C VAL A 132 -5.69 6.97 4.04
N ALA A 133 -4.50 7.34 4.50
CA ALA A 133 -3.80 8.53 4.06
C ALA A 133 -2.65 8.14 3.13
N PHE A 134 -2.51 8.87 2.03
CA PHE A 134 -1.47 8.64 1.04
C PHE A 134 -0.58 9.87 0.91
N VAL A 135 0.71 9.69 1.18
CA VAL A 135 1.70 10.76 1.16
C VAL A 135 2.90 10.37 0.32
N LEU A 136 3.58 11.37 -0.22
CA LEU A 136 4.70 11.21 -1.13
C LEU A 136 5.88 12.05 -0.64
N ASN A 137 7.07 11.46 -0.72
CA ASN A 137 8.33 12.18 -0.68
C ASN A 137 8.81 12.32 -2.13
N PRO A 138 8.70 13.52 -2.72
CA PRO A 138 9.11 13.73 -4.10
C PRO A 138 10.53 13.23 -4.33
N SER A 139 10.72 12.46 -5.39
CA SER A 139 12.01 11.89 -5.86
C SER A 139 12.39 10.50 -5.38
N TYR A 140 11.79 9.91 -4.33
CA TYR A 140 12.28 8.58 -3.92
C TYR A 140 11.29 7.62 -3.24
N ASP A 141 10.21 8.06 -2.60
CA ASP A 141 9.35 7.11 -1.86
C ASP A 141 7.94 7.65 -1.61
N TYR A 142 7.04 6.74 -1.24
CA TYR A 142 5.68 7.05 -0.80
C TYR A 142 5.38 6.33 0.51
N GLN A 143 4.39 6.82 1.24
CA GLN A 143 3.96 6.20 2.49
C GLN A 143 2.44 6.18 2.60
N TRP A 144 1.95 5.13 3.26
CA TRP A 144 0.55 4.95 3.57
C TRP A 144 0.32 4.80 5.06
N TYR A 145 -0.80 5.34 5.51
CA TYR A 145 -1.31 5.17 6.85
C TYR A 145 -2.74 4.66 6.78
N VAL A 146 -3.12 3.81 7.73
CA VAL A 146 -4.47 3.23 7.83
C VAL A 146 -5.09 3.70 9.14
N TYR A 147 -6.28 4.28 9.08
CA TYR A 147 -6.95 4.75 10.28
C TYR A 147 -7.71 3.63 10.98
N ASP A 148 -7.48 3.50 12.28
CA ASP A 148 -8.25 2.68 13.21
C ASP A 148 -9.31 3.57 13.88
N GLU A 149 -10.56 3.46 13.41
CA GLU A 149 -11.70 4.25 13.90
C GLU A 149 -12.00 4.01 15.39
N GLU A 150 -11.78 2.78 15.88
CA GLU A 150 -12.09 2.41 17.27
C GLU A 150 -11.08 3.03 18.23
N LYS A 151 -9.79 2.92 17.87
CA LYS A 151 -8.69 3.44 18.68
C LYS A 151 -8.38 4.90 18.41
N LYS A 152 -8.89 5.45 17.30
CA LYS A 152 -8.63 6.81 16.81
C LYS A 152 -7.14 7.09 16.55
N VAL A 153 -6.43 6.10 16.02
CA VAL A 153 -4.99 6.18 15.71
C VAL A 153 -4.71 5.69 14.29
N TRP A 154 -3.55 6.04 13.76
CA TRP A 154 -3.08 5.62 12.46
C TRP A 154 -2.05 4.50 12.58
N GLY A 155 -2.28 3.40 11.86
CA GLY A 155 -1.31 2.34 11.64
C GLY A 155 -0.46 2.58 10.40
N ASN A 156 0.77 2.09 10.41
CA ASN A 156 1.69 2.12 9.27
C ASN A 156 2.41 0.77 9.12
N LYS A 157 3.11 0.61 7.99
CA LYS A 157 4.10 -0.45 7.79
C LYS A 157 5.26 0.06 6.93
N ASN A 158 6.29 0.61 7.57
CA ASN A 158 7.42 1.24 6.86
C ASN A 158 8.29 0.20 6.14
N GLY A 159 8.07 0.02 4.83
CA GLY A 159 8.77 -0.99 4.04
C GLY A 159 8.77 -2.37 4.70
N ARG A 160 9.96 -2.93 4.91
CA ARG A 160 10.16 -4.25 5.54
C ARG A 160 10.08 -4.23 7.07
N LYS A 161 9.85 -3.08 7.70
CA LYS A 161 9.73 -2.96 9.16
C LYS A 161 8.37 -3.45 9.65
N LYS A 162 8.21 -3.46 10.97
CA LYS A 162 6.98 -3.90 11.62
C LYS A 162 5.80 -3.00 11.24
N ALA A 163 4.63 -3.62 11.09
CA ALA A 163 3.37 -2.91 11.16
C ALA A 163 3.13 -2.47 12.61
N THR A 164 2.77 -1.20 12.80
CA THR A 164 2.58 -0.59 14.12
C THR A 164 1.80 0.71 14.00
N ASN A 165 1.29 1.23 15.11
CA ASN A 165 0.72 2.56 15.24
C ASN A 165 1.73 3.58 15.79
N LYS A 166 3.01 3.23 15.88
CA LYS A 166 4.08 4.13 16.32
C LYS A 166 4.77 4.80 15.12
N PRO A 167 5.14 6.10 15.21
CA PRO A 167 5.90 6.75 14.15
C PRO A 167 7.31 6.15 14.09
N LEU A 168 7.86 6.05 12.89
CA LEU A 168 9.28 5.77 12.75
C LEU A 168 10.05 7.06 13.05
N GLU A 169 11.10 6.95 13.84
CA GLU A 169 11.96 8.08 14.18
C GLU A 169 12.77 8.55 12.97
N ARG A 170 13.36 9.76 13.08
CA ARG A 170 14.18 10.35 12.02
C ARG A 170 15.37 9.50 11.60
N ASP A 171 15.91 8.71 12.54
CA ASP A 171 16.99 7.75 12.26
C ASP A 171 16.55 6.59 11.35
N ARG A 172 15.23 6.45 11.15
CA ARG A 172 14.57 5.39 10.41
C ARG A 172 14.83 4.00 10.97
N GLU A 173 15.40 3.88 12.16
CA GLU A 173 15.71 2.62 12.81
C GLU A 173 14.80 2.30 13.97
N ASN A 174 14.46 3.31 14.76
CA ASN A 174 13.66 3.17 15.96
C ASN A 174 12.22 3.66 15.74
N TYR A 175 11.32 3.18 16.59
CA TYR A 175 9.95 3.68 16.66
C TYR A 175 9.80 4.55 17.90
N GLY A 176 9.03 5.63 17.76
CA GLY A 176 8.66 6.48 18.88
C GLY A 176 7.73 5.77 19.85
N GLU A 177 7.55 6.38 21.02
CA GLU A 177 6.73 5.81 22.10
C GLU A 177 5.24 6.10 21.93
N ASP A 178 4.88 7.20 21.27
CA ASP A 178 3.50 7.66 21.13
C ASP A 178 2.77 7.05 19.93
N ASP A 179 1.46 6.89 20.06
CA ASP A 179 0.60 6.50 18.94
C ASP A 179 0.48 7.65 17.92
N ILE A 180 0.42 7.30 16.63
CA ILE A 180 0.20 8.27 15.56
C ILE A 180 -1.27 8.70 15.61
N THR A 181 -1.55 9.83 16.24
CA THR A 181 -2.87 10.49 16.19
C THR A 181 -2.99 11.44 15.00
N ASP A 182 -1.85 11.87 14.45
CA ASP A 182 -1.71 12.76 13.31
C ASP A 182 -0.67 12.20 12.33
N TYR A 183 -1.14 11.63 11.22
CA TYR A 183 -0.26 11.05 10.21
C TYR A 183 0.59 12.11 9.49
N THR A 184 0.16 13.37 9.46
CA THR A 184 0.92 14.42 8.75
C THR A 184 2.23 14.70 9.47
N LYS A 185 2.21 14.78 10.81
CA LYS A 185 3.42 14.89 11.63
C LYS A 185 4.34 13.69 11.47
N ALA A 186 3.78 12.47 11.47
CA ALA A 186 4.57 11.26 11.27
C ALA A 186 5.20 11.21 9.86
N ALA A 187 4.47 11.67 8.84
CA ALA A 187 4.94 11.79 7.47
C ALA A 187 6.07 12.83 7.33
N GLU A 188 5.90 14.01 7.91
CA GLU A 188 6.88 15.09 7.88
C GLU A 188 8.21 14.71 8.54
N LEU A 189 8.18 13.94 9.64
CA LEU A 189 9.40 13.42 10.30
C LEU A 189 10.30 12.63 9.36
N LEU A 190 9.70 11.97 8.37
CA LEU A 190 10.40 11.14 7.38
C LEU A 190 10.57 11.88 6.03
N GLY A 191 10.14 13.14 5.96
CA GLY A 191 10.27 14.01 4.79
C GLY A 191 9.15 13.85 3.75
N TYR A 192 8.08 13.11 4.02
CA TYR A 192 6.93 13.01 3.12
C TYR A 192 6.14 14.32 3.15
N THR A 193 6.45 15.24 2.23
CA THR A 193 5.91 16.61 2.22
C THR A 193 4.74 16.81 1.26
N THR A 194 4.48 15.85 0.36
CA THR A 194 3.36 15.94 -0.60
C THR A 194 2.19 15.09 -0.12
N MET A 195 1.10 15.74 0.26
CA MET A 195 -0.14 15.08 0.68
C MET A 195 -0.98 14.76 -0.56
N LEU A 196 -1.06 13.48 -0.94
CA LEU A 196 -1.89 13.04 -2.08
C LEU A 196 -3.37 12.93 -1.71
N GLY A 197 -3.66 12.95 -0.40
CA GLY A 197 -5.00 13.00 0.15
C GLY A 197 -5.35 11.76 0.97
N GLU A 198 -6.58 11.76 1.42
CA GLU A 198 -7.18 10.64 2.14
C GLU A 198 -8.22 9.95 1.28
N TYR A 199 -8.20 8.64 1.37
CA TYR A 199 -9.00 7.77 0.55
C TYR A 199 -9.70 6.73 1.41
N TYR A 200 -10.73 6.13 0.84
CA TYR A 200 -11.52 5.11 1.47
C TYR A 200 -11.53 3.86 0.58
N ILE A 201 -11.07 2.75 1.15
CA ILE A 201 -10.98 1.46 0.48
C ILE A 201 -12.16 0.60 0.91
N THR A 202 -13.00 0.21 -0.04
CA THR A 202 -14.14 -0.70 0.17
C THR A 202 -14.12 -1.85 -0.81
N ARG A 203 -14.92 -2.88 -0.54
CA ARG A 203 -15.24 -3.92 -1.52
C ARG A 203 -16.08 -3.38 -2.65
N LYS A 204 -15.79 -3.81 -3.88
CA LYS A 204 -16.82 -3.79 -4.93
C LYS A 204 -17.91 -4.76 -4.52
N LYS A 205 -19.14 -4.26 -4.37
CA LYS A 205 -20.31 -5.12 -4.20
C LYS A 205 -20.41 -5.97 -5.46
N ILE A 206 -20.41 -7.30 -5.30
CA ILE A 206 -20.79 -8.18 -6.39
C ILE A 206 -22.28 -7.93 -6.59
N VAL A 207 -22.64 -7.23 -7.66
CA VAL A 207 -24.03 -7.20 -8.10
C VAL A 207 -24.27 -8.59 -8.66
N SER A 208 -24.91 -9.46 -7.87
CA SER A 208 -25.50 -10.67 -8.40
C SER A 208 -26.56 -10.22 -9.40
N ASN A 209 -26.26 -10.30 -10.69
CA ASN A 209 -27.34 -10.39 -11.65
C ASN A 209 -28.00 -11.74 -11.36
N ASP A 210 -29.23 -11.66 -10.87
CA ASP A 210 -30.07 -12.81 -10.55
C ASP A 210 -30.19 -13.75 -11.77
N LEU A 211 -30.17 -15.06 -11.42
CA LEU A 211 -30.56 -16.27 -12.18
C LEU A 211 -29.54 -16.89 -13.14
#